data_AF-A0A645J1C2-F1
#
_entry.id   AF-A0A645J1C2-F1
#
_cell.length_a   1.000
_cell.length_b   1.000
_cell.length_c   1.000
_cell.angle_alpha   90.00
_cell.angle_beta   90.00
_cell.angle_gamma   90.00
#
_symmetry.space_group_name_H-M   'P 1'
#
loop_
_entity.id
_entity.type
_entity.pdbx_description
1 polymer ?
#
loop_
_entity_poly.entity_id
_entity_poly.type
_entity_poly.pdbx_seq_one_letter_code
_entity_poly.pdbx_strand_id
1 'polypeptide(L)'
;MGGAMDLVSGARAVYVATTHFDKKGRSKLVKKCALPLTGAGVVSTIVTEYCVVRKRDGHMVLTEIAPNVDVNELLEKTAMSFEVSSDLCLMKGIEEECCCEEASK
;
A
#
# COMPACT_ATOMS: atom_id res chain seq x y z
N MET A 1 14.17 12.55 -18.33
CA MET A 1 12.74 12.88 -18.50
C MET A 1 12.20 11.90 -19.51
N GLY A 2 11.72 10.75 -19.03
CA GLY A 2 11.57 9.51 -19.80
C GLY A 2 10.24 8.82 -19.58
N GLY A 3 10.12 7.59 -20.11
CA GLY A 3 8.88 6.83 -20.33
C GLY A 3 8.10 6.36 -19.10
N ALA A 4 8.20 7.02 -17.95
CA ALA A 4 7.32 6.75 -16.81
C ALA A 4 5.86 7.13 -17.13
N MET A 5 5.65 8.23 -17.86
CA MET A 5 4.32 8.67 -18.28
C MET A 5 3.73 7.71 -19.35
N ASP A 6 4.57 7.20 -20.25
CA ASP A 6 4.18 6.17 -21.22
C ASP A 6 3.84 4.85 -20.53
N LEU A 7 4.60 4.48 -19.49
CA LEU A 7 4.38 3.25 -18.74
C LEU A 7 3.06 3.28 -17.96
N VAL A 8 2.74 4.39 -17.28
CA VAL A 8 1.48 4.48 -16.51
C VAL A 8 0.24 4.61 -17.39
N SER A 9 0.39 5.05 -18.64
CA SER A 9 -0.73 5.16 -19.59
C SER A 9 -0.95 3.89 -20.40
N GLY A 10 0.10 3.14 -20.72
CA GLY A 10 0.03 1.90 -21.50
C GLY A 10 -0.09 0.61 -20.67
N ALA A 11 0.21 0.64 -19.37
CA ALA A 11 0.17 -0.56 -18.54
C ALA A 11 -1.28 -1.00 -18.22
N ARG A 12 -1.53 -2.32 -18.30
CA ARG A 12 -2.79 -2.93 -17.85
C ARG A 12 -3.05 -2.72 -16.35
N ALA A 13 -1.99 -2.70 -15.55
CA ALA A 13 -2.05 -2.48 -14.12
C ALA A 13 -0.79 -1.74 -13.65
N VAL A 14 -0.97 -0.71 -12.82
CA VAL A 14 0.12 0.10 -12.29
C VAL A 14 0.28 -0.19 -10.81
N TYR A 15 1.43 -0.79 -10.46
CA TYR A 15 1.82 -1.09 -9.10
C TYR A 15 2.81 -0.03 -8.62
N VAL A 16 2.54 0.57 -7.46
CA VAL A 16 3.42 1.55 -6.82
C VAL A 16 3.98 0.92 -5.56
N ALA A 17 5.28 0.64 -5.55
CA ALA A 17 6.01 0.30 -4.34
C ALA A 17 6.64 1.56 -3.76
N THR A 18 6.29 1.92 -2.52
CA THR A 18 6.85 3.10 -1.87
C THR A 18 6.83 2.95 -0.35
N THR A 19 7.65 3.76 0.34
CA THR A 19 7.55 3.89 1.79
C THR A 19 6.24 4.55 2.17
N HIS A 20 5.62 4.11 3.26
CA HIS A 20 4.34 4.65 3.73
C HIS A 20 4.50 6.08 4.25
N PHE A 21 5.57 6.32 5.02
CA PHE A 21 5.92 7.63 5.57
C PHE A 21 7.15 8.22 4.87
N ASP A 22 7.27 9.55 4.94
CA ASP A 22 8.50 10.26 4.61
C ASP A 22 9.48 10.24 5.79
N LYS A 23 10.69 10.79 5.58
CA LYS A 23 11.73 10.88 6.63
C LYS A 23 11.32 11.71 7.86
N LYS A 24 10.23 12.46 7.77
CA LYS A 24 9.67 13.29 8.85
C LYS A 24 8.43 12.64 9.49
N GLY A 25 8.10 11.40 9.13
CA GLY A 25 6.94 10.68 9.65
C GLY A 25 5.60 11.09 9.04
N ARG A 26 5.58 11.88 7.96
CA ARG A 26 4.33 12.30 7.29
C ARG A 26 3.88 11.25 6.28
N SER A 27 2.60 10.94 6.26
CA SER A 27 2.04 9.98 5.31
C SER A 27 2.22 10.46 3.87
N LYS A 28 2.73 9.57 3.02
CA LYS A 28 2.86 9.82 1.57
C LYS A 28 1.57 9.46 0.82
N LEU A 29 0.70 8.68 1.46
CA LEU A 29 -0.64 8.37 0.98
C LEU A 29 -1.59 9.49 1.41
N VAL A 30 -1.94 10.35 0.46
CA VAL A 30 -2.75 11.56 0.69
C VAL A 30 -3.99 11.57 -0.20
N LYS A 31 -5.06 12.26 0.25
CA LYS A 31 -6.29 12.44 -0.55
C LYS A 31 -6.05 13.20 -1.85
N LYS A 32 -5.12 14.16 -1.84
CA LYS A 32 -4.77 14.98 -3.01
C LYS A 32 -3.27 15.21 -3.03
N CYS A 33 -2.63 14.87 -4.15
CA CYS A 33 -1.21 15.15 -4.34
C CYS A 33 -1.00 16.66 -4.44
N ALA A 34 -0.03 17.18 -3.66
CA ALA A 34 0.42 18.57 -3.77
C ALA A 34 1.47 18.77 -4.89
N LEU A 35 2.09 17.68 -5.32
CA LEU A 35 3.10 17.66 -6.38
C LEU A 35 2.45 17.41 -7.75
N PRO A 36 3.11 17.81 -8.85
CA PRO A 36 2.64 17.52 -10.20
C PRO A 36 2.36 16.03 -10.39
N LEU A 37 1.17 15.71 -10.92
CA LEU A 37 0.75 14.33 -11.16
C LEU A 37 1.48 13.75 -12.38
N THR A 38 2.06 12.56 -12.22
CA THR A 38 2.57 11.76 -13.35
C THR A 38 1.42 11.13 -14.16
N GLY A 39 0.29 10.85 -13.52
CA GLY A 39 -0.93 10.32 -14.13
C GLY A 39 -2.09 10.33 -13.13
N ALA A 40 -3.31 10.62 -13.60
CA ALA A 40 -4.50 10.69 -12.76
C ALA A 40 -5.25 9.36 -12.76
N GLY A 41 -5.54 8.80 -11.58
CA GLY A 41 -6.37 7.61 -11.43
C GLY A 41 -5.78 6.31 -12.01
N VAL A 42 -4.51 6.33 -12.45
CA VAL A 42 -3.81 5.22 -13.12
C VAL A 42 -3.35 4.12 -12.17
N VAL A 43 -3.17 4.43 -10.88
CA VAL A 43 -2.64 3.48 -9.89
C VAL A 43 -3.68 2.40 -9.58
N SER A 44 -3.27 1.14 -9.72
CA SER A 44 -4.10 -0.04 -9.42
C SER A 44 -3.83 -0.57 -8.03
N THR A 45 -2.57 -0.63 -7.62
CA THR A 45 -2.15 -1.18 -6.33
C THR A 45 -1.01 -0.36 -5.75
N ILE A 46 -1.06 -0.11 -4.45
CA ILE A 46 0.00 0.52 -3.67
C ILE A 46 0.49 -0.50 -2.66
N VAL A 47 1.80 -0.75 -2.66
CA VAL A 47 2.47 -1.62 -1.72
C VAL A 47 3.42 -0.77 -0.89
N THR A 48 3.30 -0.90 0.43
CA THR A 48 4.18 -0.27 1.41
C THR A 48 4.72 -1.31 2.38
N GLU A 49 5.63 -0.91 3.25
CA GLU A 49 6.16 -1.73 4.34
C GLU A 49 5.10 -2.15 5.38
N TYR A 50 3.96 -1.43 5.45
CA TYR A 50 2.91 -1.70 6.45
C TYR A 50 1.64 -2.31 5.85
N CYS A 51 1.35 -2.05 4.58
CA CYS A 51 0.11 -2.49 3.96
C CYS A 51 0.12 -2.54 2.44
N VAL A 52 -0.82 -3.30 1.89
CA VAL A 52 -1.20 -3.30 0.48
C VAL A 52 -2.61 -2.73 0.31
N VAL A 53 -2.71 -1.70 -0.52
CA VAL A 53 -3.97 -1.04 -0.85
C VAL A 53 -4.24 -1.24 -2.34
N ARG A 54 -5.42 -1.74 -2.69
CA ARG A 54 -5.83 -2.00 -4.08
C ARG A 54 -7.02 -1.14 -4.45
N LYS A 55 -7.04 -0.67 -5.68
CA LYS A 55 -8.19 0.04 -6.25
C LYS A 55 -9.28 -0.99 -6.61
N ARG A 56 -10.49 -0.82 -6.07
CA ARG A 56 -11.69 -1.60 -6.37
C ARG A 56 -12.82 -0.62 -6.68
N ASP A 57 -13.44 -0.74 -7.85
CA ASP A 57 -14.60 0.08 -8.27
C ASP A 57 -14.42 1.60 -8.11
N GLY A 58 -13.18 2.09 -8.22
CA GLY A 58 -12.86 3.52 -8.08
C GLY A 58 -12.42 3.94 -6.68
N HIS A 59 -12.56 3.07 -5.69
CA HIS A 59 -12.18 3.28 -4.29
C HIS A 59 -10.89 2.55 -3.95
N MET A 60 -10.15 3.06 -2.97
CA MET A 60 -8.94 2.41 -2.46
C MET A 60 -9.34 1.53 -1.28
N VAL A 61 -8.94 0.26 -1.32
CA VAL A 61 -9.29 -0.76 -0.32
C VAL A 61 -8.02 -1.38 0.25
N LEU A 62 -7.89 -1.37 1.57
CA LEU A 62 -6.85 -2.09 2.30
C LEU A 62 -7.11 -3.59 2.22
N THR A 63 -6.24 -4.33 1.53
CA THR A 63 -6.41 -5.78 1.32
C THR A 63 -5.42 -6.61 2.12
N GLU A 64 -4.25 -6.07 2.42
CA GLU A 64 -3.23 -6.77 3.19
C GLU A 64 -2.56 -5.83 4.19
N ILE A 65 -2.23 -6.34 5.38
CA ILE A 65 -1.51 -5.61 6.44
C ILE A 65 -0.30 -6.41 6.93
N ALA A 66 0.76 -5.73 7.33
CA ALA A 66 1.92 -6.37 7.94
C ALA A 66 1.58 -6.96 9.33
N PRO A 67 2.18 -8.09 9.73
CA PRO A 67 1.76 -8.86 10.91
C PRO A 67 1.91 -8.13 12.25
N ASN A 68 2.78 -7.12 12.33
CA ASN A 68 3.07 -6.36 13.54
C ASN A 68 2.50 -4.94 13.52
N VAL A 69 1.46 -4.69 12.70
CA VAL A 69 0.86 -3.36 12.53
C VAL A 69 -0.61 -3.43 12.90
N ASP A 70 -1.03 -2.53 13.79
CA ASP A 70 -2.44 -2.34 14.10
C ASP A 70 -3.13 -1.56 12.97
N VAL A 71 -4.28 -2.07 12.51
CA VAL A 71 -5.05 -1.46 11.43
C VAL A 71 -5.53 -0.06 11.79
N ASN A 72 -5.99 0.14 13.04
CA ASN A 72 -6.53 1.43 13.48
C ASN A 72 -5.40 2.46 13.61
N GLU A 73 -4.28 2.09 14.20
CA GLU A 73 -3.11 2.97 14.30
C GLU A 73 -2.62 3.40 12.90
N LEU A 74 -2.58 2.46 11.95
CA LEU A 74 -2.20 2.75 10.57
C LEU A 74 -3.20 3.71 9.92
N LEU A 75 -4.50 3.48 10.10
CA LEU A 75 -5.57 4.36 9.58
C LEU A 75 -5.46 5.78 10.15
N GLU A 76 -5.22 5.92 11.45
CA GLU A 76 -5.06 7.23 12.12
C GLU A 76 -3.84 8.00 11.60
N LYS A 77 -2.75 7.28 11.32
CA LYS A 77 -1.52 7.88 10.80
C LYS A 77 -1.56 8.13 9.28
N THR A 78 -2.52 7.56 8.57
CA THR A 78 -2.63 7.71 7.11
C THR A 78 -3.56 8.85 6.71
N ALA A 79 -3.08 9.77 5.88
CA ALA A 79 -3.87 10.92 5.45
C ALA A 79 -4.89 10.58 4.35
N MET A 80 -4.74 9.44 3.68
CA MET A 80 -5.64 8.92 2.66
C MET A 80 -6.83 8.19 3.31
N SER A 81 -8.01 8.32 2.71
CA SER A 81 -9.16 7.49 3.07
C SER A 81 -9.18 6.24 2.22
N PHE A 82 -9.21 5.07 2.85
CA PHE A 82 -9.43 3.78 2.20
C PHE A 82 -10.37 2.92 3.04
N GLU A 83 -11.08 2.02 2.38
CA GLU A 83 -11.98 1.06 3.02
C GLU A 83 -11.18 -0.17 3.46
N VAL A 84 -11.57 -0.80 4.58
CA VAL A 84 -10.94 -2.05 5.02
C VAL A 84 -11.68 -3.22 4.37
N SER A 85 -10.95 -4.10 3.69
CA SER A 85 -11.52 -5.31 3.09
C SER A 85 -12.09 -6.24 4.15
N SER A 86 -13.24 -6.85 3.89
CA SER A 86 -13.77 -7.95 4.72
C SER A 86 -12.83 -9.15 4.76
N ASP A 87 -12.06 -9.34 3.69
CA ASP A 87 -11.08 -10.42 3.53
C ASP A 87 -9.65 -9.93 3.82
N LEU A 88 -9.48 -8.97 4.74
CA LEU A 88 -8.16 -8.46 5.12
C LEU A 88 -7.29 -9.63 5.60
N CYS A 89 -6.12 -9.78 4.98
CA CYS A 89 -5.17 -10.82 5.31
C CYS A 89 -3.80 -10.25 5.65
N LEU A 90 -2.94 -11.08 6.23
CA LEU A 90 -1.56 -10.72 6.46
C LEU A 90 -0.79 -10.68 5.13
N MET A 91 0.05 -9.68 4.98
CA MET A 91 0.97 -9.56 3.86
C MET A 91 1.91 -10.77 3.81
N LYS A 92 2.11 -11.30 2.61
CA LYS A 92 2.95 -12.49 2.37
C LYS A 92 4.40 -12.08 2.04
N GLY A 93 5.37 -12.92 2.40
CA GLY A 93 6.79 -12.68 2.12
C GLY A 93 7.48 -11.73 3.10
N ILE A 94 6.84 -11.44 4.25
CA ILE A 94 7.45 -10.77 5.41
C ILE A 94 7.80 -11.78 6.50
N GLU A 95 8.11 -13.01 6.10
CA GLU A 95 8.65 -14.01 6.99
C GLU A 95 9.98 -13.46 7.52
N GLU A 96 9.97 -12.84 8.70
CA GLU A 96 11.06 -13.12 9.61
C GLU A 96 11.09 -14.65 9.71
N GLU A 97 12.21 -15.27 9.37
CA GLU A 97 12.53 -16.56 9.96
C GLU A 97 12.41 -16.38 11.48
N CYS A 98 11.23 -16.63 12.04
CA CYS A 98 11.16 -17.16 13.37
C CYS A 98 11.65 -18.60 13.24
N CYS A 99 12.98 -18.72 13.18
CA CYS A 99 13.69 -19.93 13.50
C CYS A 99 13.53 -20.14 15.01
N CYS A 100 12.32 -20.53 15.42
CA CYS A 100 12.01 -21.13 16.72
C CYS A 100 10.81 -22.05 16.49
N GLU A 101 11.07 -23.36 16.58
CA GLU A 101 10.15 -24.47 16.47
C GLU A 101 8.81 -24.25 17.20
N GLU A 102 7.71 -24.71 16.59
CA GLU A 102 6.78 -25.64 17.25
C GLU A 102 6.11 -26.53 16.18
N ALA A 103 6.87 -27.49 15.66
CA ALA A 103 6.28 -28.72 15.14
C ALA A 103 5.89 -29.60 16.33
N SER A 104 4.68 -29.38 16.84
CA SER A 104 4.03 -30.27 17.79
C SER A 104 3.59 -31.55 17.07
N LYS A 105 4.49 -32.54 16.99
CA LYS A 105 4.27 -33.99 17.23
C LYS A 105 5.47 -34.84 16.82
#